data_AF-B2IVF4-F1
#
_entry.id   AF-B2IVF4-F1
#
_cell.length_a   1.000
_cell.length_b   1.000
_cell.length_c   1.000
_cell.angle_alpha   90.00
_cell.angle_beta   90.00
_cell.angle_gamma   90.00
#
_symmetry.space_group_name_H-M   'P 1'
#
loop_
_entity.id
_entity.type
_entity.pdbx_description
1 polymer ?
#
loop_
_entity_poly.entity_id
_entity_poly.type
_entity_poly.pdbx_seq_one_letter_code
_entity_poly.pdbx_strand_id
1 'polypeptide(L)'
;MMPNFIDKIGDWNPQLLRELKGRLKFSNVAIAVATSLLLQLVVFLYQLREFPDDQYSLTNTYCRLSQVYQRQQNQTYQQSDQYQIPNLNDLVAKNICPQNQIDWQLWWRDHWEYIFLTLSVIFVFTLLVAGTYLLINDLAKEESRGTLNFIRLSPQSETSILTGKLLGVPSLVYLVILVAVPLHLLAGRSAEIAFSYILSYYAILAASCIFFYSAALLFGLISRLFSGFQPWLGSGAVLLFLFTVMGFASSSSSNILNNSTAWIRLFAPWDTINYLFPNLLRVYNGSQLKNLEFFYLPLGTNVVSIVGFHLLNLGLCSYGILQALKRSFRNPQASIISKGQSYVLVAFCQLMMWGFTLQSWNNSNFYEQVGPNLVFLAIYNLGLLFSLIAILSPHRQDVQDWARYRHQEVSSRKSVWRDLIWAEKSPALVAIAINLAIVTIPLVVWISITSVFDTDYSQNGADDNFNSLKSLSAVALSISIIMIYATIAQLILLLKTPKRSFWAIGTIGTVTFLPPMILEFLGISAWKHPTVWLFSTFPWSALQYSGATTIFMAFLAQLSVLGLLNFQLTKQVRLAGESATKALLAGR
;
A
#
# COMPACT_ATOMS: atom_id res chain seq x y z
N MET A 1 -29.31 10.80 33.37
CA MET A 1 -29.10 9.99 32.14
C MET A 1 -27.64 9.73 31.79
N MET A 2 -26.68 10.56 32.22
CA MET A 2 -25.24 10.38 31.96
C MET A 2 -24.52 9.21 32.69
N PRO A 3 -24.85 8.81 33.94
CA PRO A 3 -24.10 7.73 34.62
C PRO A 3 -24.27 6.37 33.92
N ASN A 4 -25.50 6.02 33.51
CA ASN A 4 -25.78 4.75 32.82
C ASN A 4 -25.01 4.56 31.50
N PHE A 5 -24.62 5.65 30.82
CA PHE A 5 -23.89 5.55 29.54
C PHE A 5 -22.40 5.32 29.75
N ILE A 6 -21.82 5.95 30.77
CA ILE A 6 -20.42 5.76 31.16
C ILE A 6 -20.21 4.35 31.68
N ASP A 7 -21.13 3.86 32.52
CA ASP A 7 -21.09 2.50 33.06
C ASP A 7 -21.23 1.47 31.92
N LYS A 8 -22.17 1.69 30.98
CA LYS A 8 -22.35 0.81 29.82
C LYS A 8 -21.14 0.76 28.88
N ILE A 9 -20.44 1.89 28.68
CA ILE A 9 -19.18 1.90 27.90
C ILE A 9 -18.07 1.18 28.68
N GLY A 10 -18.00 1.38 30.00
CA GLY A 10 -17.03 0.72 30.88
C GLY A 10 -17.18 -0.80 30.87
N ASP A 11 -18.42 -1.28 30.92
CA ASP A 11 -18.76 -2.71 30.84
C ASP A 11 -18.47 -3.30 29.45
N TRP A 12 -18.68 -2.51 28.38
CA TRP A 12 -18.44 -2.95 27.02
C TRP A 12 -16.96 -3.01 26.65
N ASN A 13 -16.20 -1.95 26.95
CA ASN A 13 -14.77 -1.90 26.72
C ASN A 13 -14.08 -0.99 27.77
N PRO A 14 -13.54 -1.57 28.85
CA PRO A 14 -12.89 -0.81 29.92
C PRO A 14 -11.62 -0.09 29.43
N GLN A 15 -10.92 -0.63 28.43
CA GLN A 15 -9.75 0.04 27.84
C GLN A 15 -10.18 1.30 27.09
N LEU A 16 -11.30 1.27 26.36
CA LEU A 16 -11.86 2.45 25.71
C LEU A 16 -12.19 3.54 26.74
N LEU A 17 -12.88 3.17 27.83
CA LEU A 17 -13.22 4.12 28.89
C LEU A 17 -11.97 4.76 29.50
N ARG A 18 -10.92 3.96 29.74
CA ARG A 18 -9.63 4.45 30.25
C ARG A 18 -9.02 5.50 29.33
N GLU A 19 -8.97 5.25 28.02
CA GLU A 19 -8.42 6.19 27.03
C GLU A 19 -9.26 7.46 26.94
N LEU A 20 -10.58 7.34 26.88
CA LEU A 20 -11.50 8.49 26.82
C LEU A 20 -11.37 9.39 28.06
N LYS A 21 -11.38 8.80 29.27
CA LYS A 21 -11.21 9.55 30.53
C LYS A 21 -9.86 10.24 30.62
N GLY A 22 -8.80 9.61 30.10
CA GLY A 22 -7.45 10.18 30.09
C GLY A 22 -7.31 11.39 29.16
N ARG A 23 -8.01 11.38 28.03
CA ARG A 23 -7.81 12.35 26.92
C ARG A 23 -8.87 13.44 26.85
N LEU A 24 -10.14 13.12 27.11
CA LEU A 24 -11.27 14.05 27.08
C LEU A 24 -11.38 14.87 28.37
N LYS A 25 -10.29 15.54 28.74
CA LYS A 25 -10.30 16.56 29.79
C LYS A 25 -10.90 17.86 29.24
N PHE A 26 -11.57 18.63 30.09
CA PHE A 26 -12.23 19.88 29.69
C PHE A 26 -11.33 20.80 28.85
N SER A 27 -10.08 20.98 29.27
CA SER A 27 -9.09 21.79 28.53
C SER A 27 -8.83 21.26 27.11
N ASN A 28 -8.62 19.95 26.97
CA ASN A 28 -8.33 19.32 25.68
C ASN A 28 -9.55 19.37 24.76
N VAL A 29 -10.75 19.19 25.32
CA VAL A 29 -12.02 19.31 24.59
C VAL A 29 -12.22 20.74 24.10
N ALA A 30 -12.03 21.74 24.97
CA ALA A 30 -12.16 23.14 24.60
C ALA A 30 -11.18 23.53 23.47
N ILE A 31 -9.92 23.08 23.56
CA ILE A 31 -8.92 23.30 22.51
C ILE A 31 -9.36 22.62 21.20
N ALA A 32 -9.80 21.36 21.24
CA ALA A 32 -10.23 20.64 20.04
C ALA A 32 -11.48 21.25 19.37
N VAL A 33 -12.43 21.77 20.15
CA VAL A 33 -13.59 22.51 19.62
C VAL A 33 -13.13 23.83 19.00
N ALA A 34 -12.29 24.60 19.71
CA ALA A 34 -11.80 25.88 19.22
C ALA A 34 -10.98 25.73 17.93
N THR A 35 -10.11 24.72 17.84
CA THR A 35 -9.34 24.46 16.62
C THR A 35 -10.22 24.04 15.45
N SER A 36 -11.25 23.22 15.70
CA SER A 36 -12.23 22.86 14.66
C SER A 36 -13.00 24.07 14.15
N LEU A 37 -13.52 24.92 15.05
CA LEU A 37 -14.27 26.12 14.67
C LEU A 37 -13.39 27.15 13.95
N LEU A 38 -12.15 27.34 14.40
CA LEU A 38 -11.20 28.22 13.74
C LEU A 38 -10.90 27.72 12.33
N LEU A 39 -10.66 26.42 12.16
CA LEU A 39 -10.42 25.83 10.84
C LEU A 39 -11.62 26.02 9.90
N GLN A 40 -12.83 25.78 10.39
CA GLN A 40 -14.06 26.02 9.63
C GLN A 40 -14.20 27.48 9.21
N LEU A 41 -13.90 28.42 10.12
CA LEU A 41 -13.92 29.85 9.83
C LEU A 41 -12.86 30.23 8.79
N VAL A 42 -11.64 29.69 8.88
CA VAL A 42 -10.58 29.94 7.89
C VAL A 42 -10.97 29.41 6.52
N VAL A 43 -11.53 28.20 6.42
CA VAL A 43 -12.01 27.63 5.15
C VAL A 43 -13.12 28.50 4.55
N PHE A 44 -14.07 28.94 5.37
CA PHE A 44 -15.16 29.81 4.94
C PHE A 44 -14.65 31.17 4.43
N LEU A 45 -13.76 31.83 5.20
CA LEU A 45 -13.19 33.13 4.83
C LEU A 45 -12.27 33.05 3.62
N TYR A 46 -11.47 31.99 3.48
CA TYR A 46 -10.60 31.80 2.33
C TYR A 46 -11.38 31.81 1.01
N GLN A 47 -12.58 31.21 1.02
CA GLN A 47 -13.42 31.13 -0.18
C GLN A 47 -14.12 32.45 -0.51
N LEU A 48 -14.23 33.39 0.42
CA LEU A 48 -14.72 34.75 0.12
C LEU A 48 -13.74 35.54 -0.77
N ARG A 49 -12.52 35.04 -1.01
CA ARG A 49 -11.61 35.63 -2.00
C ARG A 49 -12.19 35.63 -3.41
N GLU A 50 -13.02 34.65 -3.76
CA GLU A 50 -13.65 34.52 -5.08
C GLU A 50 -15.03 35.23 -5.12
N PHE A 51 -15.26 36.19 -4.23
CA PHE A 51 -16.47 36.99 -4.22
C PHE A 51 -16.56 37.86 -5.49
N PRO A 52 -17.69 37.87 -6.22
CA PRO A 52 -17.91 38.77 -7.34
C PRO A 52 -18.02 40.21 -6.84
N ASP A 53 -16.92 40.96 -6.99
CA ASP A 53 -16.86 42.38 -6.63
C ASP A 53 -17.44 43.27 -7.75
N ASP A 54 -17.53 44.57 -7.50
CA ASP A 54 -18.05 45.57 -8.44
C ASP A 54 -17.25 45.69 -9.75
N GLN A 55 -16.07 45.04 -9.83
CA GLN A 55 -15.23 44.96 -11.03
C GLN A 55 -15.25 43.57 -11.70
N TYR A 56 -16.29 42.77 -11.46
CA TYR A 56 -16.37 41.41 -12.00
C TYR A 56 -16.48 41.39 -13.54
N SER A 57 -15.53 40.74 -14.21
CA SER A 57 -15.46 40.69 -15.67
C SER A 57 -16.68 40.00 -16.31
N LEU A 58 -17.09 40.50 -17.49
CA LEU A 58 -18.16 39.92 -18.31
C LEU A 58 -17.91 38.47 -18.73
N THR A 59 -16.65 38.06 -18.91
CA THR A 59 -16.30 36.70 -19.36
C THR A 59 -16.18 35.69 -18.20
N ASN A 60 -16.29 36.14 -16.96
CA ASN A 60 -16.16 35.26 -15.81
C ASN A 60 -17.40 34.37 -15.63
N THR A 61 -17.18 33.20 -15.02
CA THR A 61 -18.13 32.07 -14.93
C THR A 61 -19.51 32.45 -14.39
N TYR A 62 -19.56 33.31 -13.38
CA TYR A 62 -20.80 33.70 -12.70
C TYR A 62 -21.59 34.82 -13.41
N CYS A 63 -21.09 35.39 -14.51
CA CYS A 63 -21.86 36.37 -15.28
C CYS A 63 -22.78 35.63 -16.25
N ARG A 64 -24.10 35.87 -16.21
CA ARG A 64 -25.06 35.24 -17.14
C ARG A 64 -24.78 35.58 -18.60
N LEU A 65 -24.22 36.76 -18.84
CA LEU A 65 -23.86 37.24 -20.18
C LEU A 65 -22.56 36.60 -20.72
N SER A 66 -21.76 35.94 -19.88
CA SER A 66 -20.46 35.36 -20.26
C SER A 66 -20.57 34.40 -21.43
N GLN A 67 -21.59 33.52 -21.44
CA GLN A 67 -21.80 32.54 -22.50
C GLN A 67 -22.10 33.19 -23.85
N VAL A 68 -22.79 34.33 -23.86
CA VAL A 68 -23.14 35.06 -25.09
C VAL A 68 -21.88 35.67 -25.70
N TYR A 69 -21.08 36.36 -24.87
CA TYR A 69 -19.84 36.99 -25.31
C TYR A 69 -18.76 35.96 -25.68
N GLN A 70 -18.64 34.84 -24.96
CA GLN A 70 -17.73 33.75 -25.31
C GLN A 70 -18.10 33.11 -26.66
N ARG A 71 -19.39 32.90 -26.94
CA ARG A 71 -19.83 32.40 -28.26
C ARG A 71 -19.51 33.38 -29.38
N GLN A 72 -19.78 34.67 -29.17
CA GLN A 72 -19.42 35.71 -30.15
C GLN A 72 -17.92 35.75 -30.39
N GLN A 73 -17.10 35.72 -29.34
CA GLN A 73 -15.64 35.64 -29.46
C GLN A 73 -15.24 34.42 -30.29
N ASN A 74 -15.71 33.22 -29.94
CA ASN A 74 -15.37 32.00 -30.66
C ASN A 74 -15.79 32.05 -32.15
N GLN A 75 -16.94 32.65 -32.45
CA GLN A 75 -17.40 32.85 -33.84
C GLN A 75 -16.50 33.82 -34.61
N THR A 76 -16.15 34.96 -34.01
CA THR A 76 -15.26 35.95 -34.63
C THR A 76 -13.84 35.41 -34.82
N TYR A 77 -13.33 34.60 -33.88
CA TYR A 77 -12.04 33.90 -34.03
C TYR A 77 -12.08 32.83 -35.13
N GLN A 78 -13.20 32.08 -35.27
CA GLN A 78 -13.36 31.10 -36.35
C GLN A 78 -13.48 31.74 -37.73
N GLN A 79 -14.13 32.91 -37.81
CA GLN A 79 -14.28 33.66 -39.06
C GLN A 79 -13.00 34.41 -39.49
N SER A 80 -11.95 34.41 -38.65
CA SER A 80 -10.67 35.09 -38.93
C SER A 80 -10.81 36.60 -39.23
N ASP A 81 -11.87 37.24 -38.72
CA ASP A 81 -12.16 38.64 -38.97
C ASP A 81 -11.24 39.56 -38.15
N GLN A 82 -10.06 39.82 -38.71
CA GLN A 82 -8.94 40.53 -38.09
C GLN A 82 -9.29 41.95 -37.61
N TYR A 83 -10.37 42.55 -38.12
CA TYR A 83 -10.85 43.88 -37.77
C TYR A 83 -11.84 43.90 -36.58
N GLN A 84 -12.59 42.81 -36.36
CA GLN A 84 -13.62 42.73 -35.31
C GLN A 84 -13.08 42.20 -33.97
N ILE A 85 -12.03 41.36 -34.02
CA ILE A 85 -11.36 40.79 -32.84
C ILE A 85 -10.90 41.87 -31.85
N PRO A 86 -10.16 42.94 -32.25
CA PRO A 86 -9.69 43.94 -31.29
C PRO A 86 -10.84 44.74 -30.66
N ASN A 87 -11.90 45.05 -31.43
CA ASN A 87 -13.06 45.81 -30.93
C ASN A 87 -13.88 44.99 -29.92
N LEU A 88 -14.11 43.70 -30.19
CA LEU A 88 -14.83 42.81 -29.28
C LEU A 88 -14.04 42.56 -27.98
N ASN A 89 -12.72 42.39 -28.08
CA ASN A 89 -11.85 42.25 -26.92
C ASN A 89 -11.80 43.53 -26.07
N ASP A 90 -11.76 44.71 -26.69
CA ASP A 90 -11.82 46.00 -25.98
C ASP A 90 -13.17 46.21 -25.28
N LEU A 91 -14.28 45.85 -25.93
CA LEU A 91 -15.62 45.86 -25.35
C LEU A 91 -15.73 44.97 -24.10
N VAL A 92 -15.20 43.75 -24.19
CA VAL A 92 -15.22 42.78 -23.09
C VAL A 92 -14.28 43.20 -21.95
N ALA A 93 -13.12 43.78 -22.27
CA ALA A 93 -12.15 44.22 -21.28
C ALA A 93 -12.62 45.48 -20.51
N LYS A 94 -13.37 46.37 -21.17
CA LYS A 94 -13.87 47.61 -20.56
C LYS A 94 -15.19 47.45 -19.82
N ASN A 95 -16.04 46.54 -20.26
CA ASN A 95 -17.35 46.36 -19.66
C ASN A 95 -17.31 45.34 -18.51
N ILE A 96 -17.97 45.73 -17.43
CA ILE A 96 -18.11 44.94 -16.22
C ILE A 96 -19.45 44.21 -16.28
N CYS A 97 -19.54 43.02 -15.67
CA CYS A 97 -20.81 42.33 -15.53
C CYS A 97 -21.74 43.16 -14.62
N PRO A 98 -22.93 43.57 -15.08
CA PRO A 98 -23.85 44.31 -14.24
C PRO A 98 -24.34 43.43 -13.08
N GLN A 99 -24.46 44.00 -11.89
CA GLN A 99 -24.77 43.25 -10.65
C GLN A 99 -26.04 42.39 -10.74
N ASN A 100 -27.04 42.83 -11.49
CA ASN A 100 -28.30 42.10 -11.71
C ASN A 100 -28.16 40.87 -12.63
N GLN A 101 -27.05 40.73 -13.35
CA GLN A 101 -26.73 39.59 -14.22
C GLN A 101 -25.73 38.61 -13.58
N ILE A 102 -25.30 38.88 -12.33
CA ILE A 102 -24.48 37.94 -11.56
C ILE A 102 -25.39 36.82 -11.06
N ASP A 103 -25.01 35.59 -11.37
CA ASP A 103 -25.72 34.41 -10.91
C ASP A 103 -25.30 34.04 -9.48
N TRP A 104 -25.92 34.71 -8.52
CA TRP A 104 -25.67 34.47 -7.09
C TRP A 104 -26.06 33.06 -6.63
N GLN A 105 -27.03 32.43 -7.29
CA GLN A 105 -27.44 31.06 -6.96
C GLN A 105 -26.35 30.07 -7.35
N LEU A 106 -25.79 30.20 -8.55
CA LEU A 106 -24.66 29.41 -9.02
C LEU A 106 -23.43 29.64 -8.13
N TRP A 107 -23.11 30.89 -7.82
CA TRP A 107 -21.98 31.22 -6.95
C TRP A 107 -22.10 30.57 -5.57
N TRP A 108 -23.27 30.66 -4.92
CA TRP A 108 -23.48 30.08 -3.59
C TRP A 108 -23.39 28.55 -3.62
N ARG A 109 -23.94 27.91 -4.66
CA ARG A 109 -23.84 26.46 -4.84
C ARG A 109 -22.38 26.01 -4.98
N ASP A 110 -21.62 26.63 -5.88
CA ASP A 110 -20.21 26.30 -6.11
C ASP A 110 -19.35 26.62 -4.86
N HIS A 111 -19.71 27.68 -4.12
CA HIS A 111 -19.09 28.03 -2.84
C HIS A 111 -19.28 26.93 -1.78
N TRP A 112 -20.51 26.42 -1.62
CA TRP A 112 -20.77 25.30 -0.71
C TRP A 112 -20.09 24.02 -1.16
N GLU A 113 -20.05 23.76 -2.47
CA GLU A 113 -19.32 22.61 -3.03
C GLU A 113 -17.83 22.69 -2.66
N TYR A 114 -17.20 23.85 -2.83
CA TYR A 114 -15.80 24.04 -2.48
C TYR A 114 -15.53 23.81 -0.99
N ILE A 115 -16.38 24.34 -0.11
CA ILE A 115 -16.27 24.10 1.35
C ILE A 115 -16.37 22.61 1.64
N PHE A 116 -17.33 21.91 1.04
CA PHE A 116 -17.51 20.47 1.18
C PHE A 116 -16.27 19.69 0.74
N LEU A 117 -15.72 20.00 -0.44
CA LEU A 117 -14.54 19.34 -1.00
C LEU A 117 -13.29 19.61 -0.15
N THR A 118 -13.09 20.85 0.28
CA THR A 118 -11.94 21.26 1.10
C THR A 118 -11.96 20.57 2.46
N LEU A 119 -13.10 20.57 3.14
CA LEU A 119 -13.28 19.83 4.40
C LEU A 119 -13.07 18.32 4.19
N SER A 120 -13.48 17.76 3.04
CA SER A 120 -13.26 16.35 2.74
C SER A 120 -11.77 15.98 2.66
N VAL A 121 -10.94 16.85 2.07
CA VAL A 121 -9.47 16.70 2.02
C VAL A 121 -8.87 16.79 3.42
N ILE A 122 -9.29 17.81 4.18
CA ILE A 122 -8.84 18.03 5.55
C ILE A 122 -9.16 16.83 6.43
N PHE A 123 -10.35 16.25 6.34
CA PHE A 123 -10.75 15.08 7.13
C PHE A 123 -9.87 13.87 6.84
N VAL A 124 -9.55 13.61 5.56
CA VAL A 124 -8.64 12.52 5.17
C VAL A 124 -7.26 12.69 5.80
N PHE A 125 -6.62 13.85 5.63
CA PHE A 125 -5.30 14.09 6.21
C PHE A 125 -5.33 14.09 7.74
N THR A 126 -6.31 14.74 8.35
CA THR A 126 -6.39 14.88 9.80
C THR A 126 -6.61 13.52 10.47
N LEU A 127 -7.55 12.69 9.97
CA LEU A 127 -7.75 11.35 10.50
C LEU A 127 -6.54 10.47 10.28
N LEU A 128 -6.12 10.32 9.03
CA LEU A 128 -5.13 9.30 8.68
C LEU A 128 -3.73 9.67 9.17
N VAL A 129 -3.32 10.94 9.13
CA VAL A 129 -1.98 11.35 9.58
C VAL A 129 -1.94 11.57 11.09
N ALA A 130 -2.84 12.40 11.64
CA ALA A 130 -2.80 12.70 13.07
C ALA A 130 -3.20 11.48 13.92
N GLY A 131 -4.17 10.68 13.47
CA GLY A 131 -4.58 9.46 14.16
C GLY A 131 -3.48 8.40 14.21
N THR A 132 -2.76 8.20 13.11
CA THR A 132 -1.63 7.25 13.08
C THR A 132 -0.47 7.72 13.96
N TYR A 133 -0.15 9.01 13.94
CA TYR A 133 0.82 9.59 14.86
C TYR A 133 0.46 9.34 16.33
N LEU A 134 -0.79 9.62 16.72
CA LEU A 134 -1.25 9.46 18.10
C LEU A 134 -1.19 8.00 18.57
N LEU A 135 -1.58 7.05 17.73
CA LEU A 135 -1.54 5.62 18.06
C LEU A 135 -0.12 5.11 18.25
N ILE A 136 0.80 5.46 17.35
CA ILE A 136 2.20 5.02 17.46
C ILE A 136 2.87 5.69 18.67
N ASN A 137 2.64 6.99 18.87
CA ASN A 137 3.19 7.73 20.01
C ASN A 137 2.67 7.20 21.35
N ASP A 138 1.38 6.86 21.43
CA ASP A 138 0.81 6.25 22.62
C ASP A 138 1.49 4.93 22.96
N LEU A 139 1.59 4.04 21.96
CA LEU A 139 2.17 2.72 22.15
C LEU A 139 3.67 2.79 22.48
N ALA A 140 4.43 3.67 21.82
CA ALA A 140 5.84 3.90 22.10
C ALA A 140 6.06 4.47 23.52
N LYS A 141 5.18 5.36 23.99
CA LYS A 141 5.20 5.87 25.36
C LYS A 141 4.88 4.77 26.37
N GLU A 142 3.87 3.95 26.13
CA GLU A 142 3.53 2.83 27.01
C GLU A 142 4.62 1.75 27.07
N GLU A 143 5.31 1.50 25.96
CA GLU A 143 6.45 0.59 25.93
C GLU A 143 7.64 1.18 26.70
N SER A 144 7.97 2.46 26.49
CA SER A 144 9.07 3.13 27.20
C SER A 144 8.86 3.20 28.71
N ARG A 145 7.60 3.26 29.17
CA ARG A 145 7.22 3.25 30.59
C ARG A 145 7.05 1.84 31.17
N GLY A 146 7.18 0.79 30.35
CA GLY A 146 6.95 -0.60 30.75
C GLY A 146 5.49 -0.96 31.02
N THR A 147 4.53 -0.05 30.80
CA THR A 147 3.11 -0.28 31.07
C THR A 147 2.46 -1.24 30.08
N LEU A 148 3.01 -1.35 28.88
CA LEU A 148 2.49 -2.26 27.84
C LEU A 148 2.53 -3.72 28.29
N ASN A 149 3.58 -4.14 29.02
CA ASN A 149 3.68 -5.51 29.52
C ASN A 149 2.64 -5.81 30.60
N PHE A 150 2.30 -4.84 31.46
CA PHE A 150 1.21 -4.99 32.42
C PHE A 150 -0.15 -5.13 31.73
N ILE A 151 -0.38 -4.37 30.66
CA ILE A 151 -1.63 -4.47 29.86
C ILE A 151 -1.73 -5.86 29.21
N ARG A 152 -0.62 -6.42 28.70
CA ARG A 152 -0.57 -7.78 28.14
C ARG A 152 -0.91 -8.88 29.15
N LEU A 153 -0.59 -8.67 30.44
CA LEU A 153 -0.87 -9.62 31.51
C LEU A 153 -2.28 -9.46 32.09
N SER A 154 -3.02 -8.43 31.68
CA SER A 154 -4.39 -8.24 32.16
C SER A 154 -5.33 -9.34 31.64
N PRO A 155 -6.40 -9.70 32.38
CA PRO A 155 -7.32 -10.76 31.97
C PRO A 155 -8.26 -10.37 30.80
N GLN A 156 -8.04 -9.20 30.18
CA GLN A 156 -8.87 -8.73 29.07
C GLN A 156 -8.45 -9.38 27.75
N SER A 157 -9.41 -9.58 26.86
CA SER A 157 -9.10 -10.07 25.50
C SER A 157 -8.25 -9.06 24.74
N GLU A 158 -7.31 -9.56 23.93
CA GLU A 158 -6.43 -8.72 23.12
C GLU A 158 -7.26 -7.85 22.16
N THR A 159 -8.36 -8.39 21.65
CA THR A 159 -9.33 -7.66 20.83
C THR A 159 -9.94 -6.47 21.55
N SER A 160 -10.33 -6.61 22.81
CA SER A 160 -10.92 -5.52 23.58
C SER A 160 -9.90 -4.40 23.81
N ILE A 161 -8.66 -4.78 24.19
CA ILE A 161 -7.57 -3.82 24.39
C ILE A 161 -7.26 -3.05 23.10
N LEU A 162 -7.07 -3.78 21.99
CA LEU A 162 -6.67 -3.18 20.71
C LEU A 162 -7.78 -2.30 20.11
N THR A 163 -9.03 -2.75 20.14
CA THR A 163 -10.18 -1.94 19.69
C THR A 163 -10.41 -0.73 20.58
N GLY A 164 -10.21 -0.88 21.89
CA GLY A 164 -10.29 0.22 22.85
C GLY A 164 -9.23 1.29 22.57
N LYS A 165 -8.02 0.89 22.18
CA LYS A 165 -6.98 1.83 21.74
C LYS A 165 -7.30 2.47 20.39
N LEU A 166 -7.75 1.70 19.41
CA LEU A 166 -8.10 2.19 18.08
C LEU A 166 -9.15 3.32 18.14
N LEU A 167 -10.18 3.14 18.96
CA LEU A 167 -11.25 4.13 19.13
C LEU A 167 -10.93 5.22 20.16
N GLY A 168 -10.21 4.88 21.23
CA GLY A 168 -9.99 5.78 22.36
C GLY A 168 -8.80 6.74 22.19
N VAL A 169 -7.71 6.28 21.60
CA VAL A 169 -6.47 7.07 21.49
C VAL A 169 -6.64 8.31 20.59
N PRO A 170 -7.26 8.21 19.40
CA PRO A 170 -7.52 9.34 18.51
C PRO A 170 -8.79 10.13 18.87
N SER A 171 -9.37 9.95 20.07
CA SER A 171 -10.66 10.55 20.46
C SER A 171 -10.75 12.06 20.27
N LEU A 172 -9.67 12.81 20.52
CA LEU A 172 -9.63 14.25 20.27
C LEU A 172 -9.70 14.59 18.77
N VAL A 173 -9.07 13.79 17.91
CA VAL A 173 -9.13 13.97 16.45
C VAL A 173 -10.55 13.68 15.95
N TYR A 174 -11.19 12.63 16.48
CA TYR A 174 -12.60 12.36 16.19
C TYR A 174 -13.50 13.51 16.61
N LEU A 175 -13.23 14.14 17.76
CA LEU A 175 -13.99 15.30 18.23
C LEU A 175 -13.84 16.51 17.30
N VAL A 176 -12.62 16.83 16.86
CA VAL A 176 -12.37 17.92 15.90
C VAL A 176 -13.25 17.76 14.66
N ILE A 177 -13.34 16.53 14.14
CA ILE A 177 -14.10 16.23 12.93
C ILE A 177 -15.59 16.21 13.21
N LEU A 178 -16.02 15.62 14.33
CA LEU A 178 -17.42 15.60 14.74
C LEU A 178 -18.01 17.01 14.84
N VAL A 179 -17.23 17.99 15.31
CA VAL A 179 -17.63 19.41 15.36
C VAL A 179 -17.74 20.02 13.96
N ALA A 180 -17.00 19.53 12.97
CA ALA A 180 -17.05 20.00 11.58
C ALA A 180 -18.06 19.25 10.69
N VAL A 181 -18.53 18.07 11.11
CA VAL A 181 -19.54 17.27 10.38
C VAL A 181 -20.83 18.07 10.07
N PRO A 182 -21.41 18.85 11.00
CA PRO A 182 -22.61 19.63 10.70
C PRO A 182 -22.41 20.59 9.51
N LEU A 183 -21.30 21.32 9.48
CA LEU A 183 -20.98 22.21 8.36
C LEU A 183 -20.75 21.43 7.07
N HIS A 184 -20.04 20.30 7.14
CA HIS A 184 -19.80 19.44 5.97
C HIS A 184 -21.11 18.90 5.37
N LEU A 185 -22.05 18.41 6.19
CA LEU A 185 -23.34 17.91 5.73
C LEU A 185 -24.22 19.03 5.16
N LEU A 186 -24.23 20.21 5.78
CA LEU A 186 -24.94 21.38 5.28
C LEU A 186 -24.36 21.84 3.93
N ALA A 187 -23.04 21.91 3.82
CA ALA A 187 -22.35 22.27 2.59
C ALA A 187 -22.68 21.29 1.46
N GLY A 188 -22.61 19.98 1.71
CA GLY A 188 -22.95 18.97 0.71
C GLY A 188 -24.41 19.07 0.25
N ARG A 189 -25.35 19.31 1.17
CA ARG A 189 -26.77 19.49 0.81
C ARG A 189 -27.02 20.77 0.02
N SER A 190 -26.38 21.88 0.39
CA SER A 190 -26.50 23.15 -0.32
C SER A 190 -25.84 23.13 -1.71
N ALA A 191 -24.87 22.23 -1.92
CA ALA A 191 -24.23 21.97 -3.20
C ALA A 191 -25.00 20.97 -4.09
N GLU A 192 -26.22 20.56 -3.70
CA GLU A 192 -27.05 19.58 -4.42
C GLU A 192 -26.40 18.19 -4.58
N ILE A 193 -25.47 17.82 -3.68
CA ILE A 193 -24.82 16.51 -3.69
C ILE A 193 -25.77 15.45 -3.12
N ALA A 194 -25.89 14.33 -3.83
CA ALA A 194 -26.71 13.20 -3.39
C ALA A 194 -26.25 12.66 -2.02
N PHE A 195 -27.19 12.48 -1.10
CA PHE A 195 -26.91 11.98 0.26
C PHE A 195 -26.21 10.61 0.27
N SER A 196 -26.50 9.76 -0.72
CA SER A 196 -25.84 8.46 -0.89
C SER A 196 -24.33 8.60 -1.13
N TYR A 197 -23.87 9.63 -1.85
CA TYR A 197 -22.44 9.87 -2.11
C TYR A 197 -21.74 10.36 -0.85
N ILE A 198 -22.40 11.23 -0.08
CA ILE A 198 -21.88 11.68 1.22
C ILE A 198 -21.75 10.49 2.18
N LEU A 199 -22.76 9.61 2.26
CA LEU A 199 -22.69 8.41 3.09
C LEU A 199 -21.55 7.46 2.64
N SER A 200 -21.39 7.28 1.32
CA SER A 200 -20.31 6.46 0.76
C SER A 200 -18.93 7.02 1.11
N TYR A 201 -18.76 8.34 1.07
CA TYR A 201 -17.55 9.03 1.49
C TYR A 201 -17.20 8.71 2.95
N TYR A 202 -18.15 8.86 3.88
CA TYR A 202 -17.92 8.57 5.29
C TYR A 202 -17.63 7.08 5.55
N ALA A 203 -18.29 6.17 4.82
CA ALA A 203 -18.01 4.74 4.90
C ALA A 203 -16.58 4.41 4.48
N ILE A 204 -16.11 4.96 3.35
CA ILE A 204 -14.74 4.79 2.86
C ILE A 204 -13.73 5.39 3.85
N LEU A 205 -14.01 6.57 4.38
CA LEU A 205 -13.15 7.25 5.34
C LEU A 205 -13.01 6.44 6.64
N ALA A 206 -14.12 5.89 7.16
CA ALA A 206 -14.12 5.03 8.33
C ALA A 206 -13.34 3.73 8.09
N ALA A 207 -13.53 3.07 6.95
CA ALA A 207 -12.77 1.88 6.57
C ALA A 207 -11.27 2.18 6.44
N SER A 208 -10.93 3.34 5.86
CA SER A 208 -9.54 3.80 5.75
C SER A 208 -8.92 4.02 7.13
N CYS A 209 -9.66 4.63 8.06
CA CYS A 209 -9.20 4.78 9.45
C CYS A 209 -8.91 3.42 10.10
N ILE A 210 -9.81 2.45 9.99
CA ILE A 210 -9.60 1.10 10.55
C ILE A 210 -8.33 0.47 9.96
N PHE A 211 -8.13 0.57 8.65
CA PHE A 211 -6.95 0.04 7.97
C PHE A 211 -5.65 0.69 8.46
N PHE A 212 -5.54 2.01 8.33
CA PHE A 212 -4.32 2.76 8.71
C PHE A 212 -4.03 2.69 10.21
N TYR A 213 -5.07 2.71 11.06
CA TYR A 213 -4.87 2.62 12.51
C TYR A 213 -4.43 1.23 12.95
N SER A 214 -4.97 0.18 12.32
CA SER A 214 -4.50 -1.19 12.55
C SER A 214 -3.04 -1.36 12.11
N ALA A 215 -2.68 -0.81 10.96
CA ALA A 215 -1.30 -0.80 10.47
C ALA A 215 -0.36 -0.01 11.39
N ALA A 216 -0.80 1.15 11.89
CA ALA A 216 -0.06 1.99 12.82
C ALA A 216 0.21 1.27 14.14
N LEU A 217 -0.78 0.58 14.71
CA LEU A 217 -0.59 -0.24 15.92
C LEU A 217 0.40 -1.39 15.66
N LEU A 218 0.32 -2.04 14.50
CA LEU A 218 1.23 -3.14 14.15
C LEU A 218 2.67 -2.64 14.01
N PHE A 219 2.86 -1.53 13.28
CA PHE A 219 4.15 -0.85 13.15
C PHE A 219 4.68 -0.38 14.51
N GLY A 220 3.78 0.10 15.37
CA GLY A 220 3.99 0.44 16.77
C GLY A 220 4.63 -0.68 17.58
N LEU A 221 4.13 -1.92 17.45
CA LEU A 221 4.60 -3.09 18.21
C LEU A 221 5.90 -3.70 17.66
N ILE A 222 6.12 -3.60 16.35
CA ILE A 222 7.26 -4.25 15.67
C ILE A 222 8.51 -3.37 15.74
N SER A 223 8.38 -2.07 15.48
CA SER A 223 9.51 -1.17 15.31
C SER A 223 10.07 -0.69 16.65
N ARG A 224 10.81 -1.55 17.36
CA ARG A 224 11.47 -1.22 18.64
C ARG A 224 12.72 -0.33 18.49
N LEU A 225 13.09 0.02 17.25
CA LEU A 225 14.40 0.61 16.94
C LEU A 225 14.50 2.09 17.33
N PHE A 226 13.41 2.85 17.38
CA PHE A 226 13.45 4.30 17.58
C PHE A 226 12.24 4.83 18.38
N SER A 227 12.18 4.57 19.68
CA SER A 227 11.02 4.91 20.54
C SER A 227 10.47 6.33 20.37
N GLY A 228 11.32 7.36 20.22
CA GLY A 228 10.88 8.75 20.03
C GLY A 228 10.60 9.16 18.57
N PHE A 229 11.26 8.53 17.60
CA PHE A 229 11.18 8.91 16.17
C PHE A 229 10.17 8.04 15.38
N GLN A 230 9.79 6.90 15.93
CA GLN A 230 8.82 5.97 15.34
C GLN A 230 7.47 6.62 15.00
N PRO A 231 6.86 7.50 15.82
CA PRO A 231 5.61 8.15 15.46
C PRO A 231 5.74 9.06 14.24
N TRP A 232 6.85 9.79 14.15
CA TRP A 232 7.17 10.67 13.01
C TRP A 232 7.39 9.90 11.73
N LEU A 233 8.10 8.76 11.80
CA LEU A 233 8.30 7.87 10.66
C LEU A 233 6.96 7.31 10.16
N GLY A 234 6.11 6.80 11.05
CA GLY A 234 4.83 6.21 10.67
C GLY A 234 3.87 7.23 10.08
N SER A 235 3.67 8.36 10.76
CA SER A 235 2.76 9.41 10.25
C SER A 235 3.31 10.10 9.00
N GLY A 236 4.63 10.31 8.94
CA GLY A 236 5.31 10.86 7.77
C GLY A 236 5.19 9.96 6.54
N ALA A 237 5.32 8.64 6.71
CA ALA A 237 5.11 7.68 5.63
C ALA A 237 3.67 7.72 5.10
N VAL A 238 2.67 7.79 5.99
CA VAL A 238 1.25 7.92 5.60
C VAL A 238 1.02 9.25 4.88
N LEU A 239 1.58 10.35 5.37
CA LEU A 239 1.47 11.66 4.74
C LEU A 239 2.07 11.66 3.33
N LEU A 240 3.31 11.16 3.17
CA LEU A 240 3.97 11.05 1.87
C LEU A 240 3.17 10.16 0.92
N PHE A 241 2.65 9.03 1.39
CA PHE A 241 1.79 8.15 0.61
C PHE A 241 0.50 8.84 0.14
N LEU A 242 -0.17 9.58 1.02
CA LEU A 242 -1.39 10.30 0.64
C LEU A 242 -1.08 11.42 -0.37
N PHE A 243 0.02 12.16 -0.21
CA PHE A 243 0.42 13.19 -1.16
C PHE A 243 0.82 12.61 -2.52
N THR A 244 1.57 11.50 -2.55
CA THR A 244 1.99 10.90 -3.81
C THR A 244 0.78 10.38 -4.59
N VAL A 245 -0.15 9.67 -3.93
CA VAL A 245 -1.35 9.18 -4.60
C VAL A 245 -2.27 10.32 -5.03
N MET A 246 -2.42 11.38 -4.23
CA MET A 246 -3.17 12.58 -4.64
C MET A 246 -2.54 13.23 -5.87
N GLY A 247 -1.21 13.34 -5.91
CA GLY A 247 -0.46 13.83 -7.07
C GLY A 247 -0.75 13.00 -8.32
N PHE A 248 -0.60 11.67 -8.23
CA PHE A 248 -0.90 10.75 -9.34
C PHE A 248 -2.36 10.81 -9.80
N ALA A 249 -3.30 10.99 -8.87
CA ALA A 249 -4.73 11.09 -9.16
C ALA A 249 -5.10 12.42 -9.84
N SER A 250 -4.30 13.47 -9.68
CA SER A 250 -4.53 14.78 -10.28
C SER A 250 -3.97 14.94 -11.70
N SER A 251 -2.90 14.21 -12.05
CA SER A 251 -2.24 14.34 -13.35
C SER A 251 -2.91 13.51 -14.46
N SER A 252 -3.37 14.19 -15.52
CA SER A 252 -4.12 13.59 -16.64
C SER A 252 -3.34 12.54 -17.44
N SER A 253 -2.01 12.63 -17.49
CA SER A 253 -1.12 11.73 -18.26
C SER A 253 -0.74 10.44 -17.52
N SER A 254 -0.77 10.43 -16.18
CA SER A 254 -0.38 9.28 -15.34
C SER A 254 -1.57 8.54 -14.75
N ASN A 255 -2.79 8.91 -15.13
CA ASN A 255 -4.02 8.49 -14.48
C ASN A 255 -4.59 7.16 -14.99
N ILE A 256 -3.74 6.39 -15.67
CA ILE A 256 -4.10 5.10 -16.22
C ILE A 256 -4.08 4.05 -15.09
N LEU A 257 -5.23 3.42 -14.84
CA LEU A 257 -5.40 2.34 -13.85
C LEU A 257 -5.14 0.94 -14.44
N ASN A 258 -4.61 0.84 -15.65
CA ASN A 258 -4.25 -0.43 -16.31
C ASN A 258 -2.91 -1.02 -15.82
N ASN A 259 -2.34 -0.45 -14.76
CA ASN A 259 -1.06 -0.86 -14.23
C ASN A 259 -1.22 -1.70 -12.98
N SER A 260 -0.30 -2.65 -12.76
CA SER A 260 -0.26 -3.45 -11.54
C SER A 260 -0.15 -2.59 -10.26
N THR A 261 0.45 -1.40 -10.37
CA THR A 261 0.57 -0.40 -9.30
C THR A 261 -0.79 0.20 -8.87
N ALA A 262 -1.85 0.01 -9.65
CA ALA A 262 -3.20 0.52 -9.36
C ALA A 262 -3.75 -0.02 -8.04
N TRP A 263 -3.42 -1.28 -7.67
CA TRP A 263 -3.86 -1.85 -6.40
C TRP A 263 -3.37 -1.04 -5.19
N ILE A 264 -2.14 -0.53 -5.24
CA ILE A 264 -1.56 0.25 -4.14
C ILE A 264 -2.27 1.59 -3.98
N ARG A 265 -2.70 2.21 -5.10
CA ARG A 265 -3.45 3.46 -5.06
C ARG A 265 -4.78 3.31 -4.31
N LEU A 266 -5.42 2.14 -4.38
CA LEU A 266 -6.68 1.85 -3.69
C LEU A 266 -6.58 1.77 -2.17
N PHE A 267 -5.39 1.84 -1.57
CA PHE A 267 -5.27 2.03 -0.13
C PHE A 267 -5.52 3.49 0.27
N ALA A 268 -5.35 4.45 -0.64
CA ALA A 268 -5.72 5.85 -0.41
C ALA A 268 -7.14 6.12 -0.96
N PRO A 269 -7.95 6.90 -0.25
CA PRO A 269 -9.33 7.14 -0.67
C PRO A 269 -9.45 8.14 -1.83
N TRP A 270 -8.35 8.75 -2.32
CA TRP A 270 -8.41 9.82 -3.32
C TRP A 270 -9.12 9.45 -4.61
N ASP A 271 -8.79 8.27 -5.16
CA ASP A 271 -9.33 7.79 -6.43
C ASP A 271 -10.84 7.55 -6.35
N THR A 272 -11.33 6.99 -5.23
CA THR A 272 -12.76 6.77 -5.01
C THR A 272 -13.51 8.04 -4.63
N ILE A 273 -12.88 8.96 -3.89
CA ILE A 273 -13.46 10.28 -3.59
C ILE A 273 -13.59 11.09 -4.88
N ASN A 274 -12.59 11.07 -5.77
CA ASN A 274 -12.67 11.75 -7.07
C ASN A 274 -13.74 11.14 -7.99
N TYR A 275 -14.02 9.84 -7.85
CA TYR A 275 -15.15 9.21 -8.54
C TYR A 275 -16.51 9.68 -7.99
N LEU A 276 -16.62 9.87 -6.66
CA LEU A 276 -17.84 10.41 -6.03
C LEU A 276 -18.02 11.91 -6.30
N PHE A 277 -16.92 12.67 -6.34
CA PHE A 277 -16.88 14.12 -6.48
C PHE A 277 -15.84 14.54 -7.54
N PRO A 278 -16.22 14.58 -8.83
CA PRO A 278 -15.27 14.80 -9.94
C PRO A 278 -14.58 16.17 -9.93
N ASN A 279 -15.20 17.17 -9.28
CA ASN A 279 -14.63 18.51 -9.17
C ASN A 279 -13.50 18.61 -8.13
N LEU A 280 -13.29 17.59 -7.29
CA LEU A 280 -12.28 17.61 -6.22
C LEU A 280 -10.86 17.86 -6.75
N LEU A 281 -10.46 17.12 -7.78
CA LEU A 281 -9.11 17.17 -8.35
C LEU A 281 -9.07 17.95 -9.67
N ARG A 282 -10.17 18.62 -10.05
CA ARG A 282 -10.34 19.36 -11.31
C ARG A 282 -9.92 18.53 -12.55
N VAL A 283 -10.25 17.23 -12.54
CA VAL A 283 -9.94 16.34 -13.66
C VAL A 283 -11.01 16.50 -14.74
N TYR A 284 -10.72 17.32 -15.75
CA TYR A 284 -11.66 17.73 -16.81
C TYR A 284 -12.29 16.56 -17.61
N ASN A 285 -11.67 15.37 -17.61
CA ASN A 285 -12.17 14.18 -18.32
C ASN A 285 -12.92 13.18 -17.40
N GLY A 286 -13.20 13.56 -16.16
CA GLY A 286 -13.81 12.67 -15.16
C GLY A 286 -12.85 11.63 -14.57
N SER A 287 -13.30 10.90 -13.55
CA SER A 287 -12.49 9.86 -12.89
C SER A 287 -12.31 8.64 -13.79
N GLN A 288 -11.06 8.23 -14.04
CA GLN A 288 -10.73 7.02 -14.81
C GLN A 288 -11.23 5.72 -14.14
N LEU A 289 -11.63 5.78 -12.87
CA LEU A 289 -12.32 4.69 -12.18
C LEU A 289 -13.61 4.25 -12.89
N LYS A 290 -14.24 5.13 -13.67
CA LYS A 290 -15.41 4.79 -14.49
C LYS A 290 -15.12 3.68 -15.51
N ASN A 291 -13.88 3.62 -15.99
CA ASN A 291 -13.41 2.65 -16.96
C ASN A 291 -12.65 1.49 -16.29
N LEU A 292 -12.68 1.38 -14.95
CA LEU A 292 -11.95 0.35 -14.24
C LEU A 292 -12.56 -1.03 -14.53
N GLU A 293 -11.71 -1.92 -15.03
CA GLU A 293 -12.00 -3.34 -15.16
C GLU A 293 -11.10 -4.14 -14.22
N PHE A 294 -11.63 -5.25 -13.70
CA PHE A 294 -10.87 -6.19 -12.88
C PHE A 294 -11.08 -7.59 -13.43
N PHE A 295 -10.05 -8.21 -14.00
CA PHE A 295 -10.20 -9.42 -14.83
C PHE A 295 -11.33 -9.28 -15.86
N TYR A 296 -11.34 -8.17 -16.60
CA TYR A 296 -12.40 -7.82 -17.56
C TYR A 296 -13.81 -7.63 -16.97
N LEU A 297 -13.98 -7.69 -15.65
CA LEU A 297 -15.25 -7.34 -15.00
C LEU A 297 -15.36 -5.81 -14.88
N PRO A 298 -16.41 -5.18 -15.43
CA PRO A 298 -16.55 -3.71 -15.46
C PRO A 298 -17.03 -3.15 -14.11
N LEU A 299 -16.16 -3.17 -13.10
CA LEU A 299 -16.44 -2.66 -11.75
C LEU A 299 -16.67 -1.14 -11.74
N GLY A 300 -16.07 -0.41 -12.68
CA GLY A 300 -16.11 1.05 -12.77
C GLY A 300 -17.48 1.67 -13.09
N THR A 301 -18.38 0.87 -13.66
CA THR A 301 -19.66 1.36 -14.19
C THR A 301 -20.66 1.75 -13.11
N ASN A 302 -20.58 1.11 -11.95
CA ASN A 302 -21.56 1.25 -10.87
C ASN A 302 -20.89 1.77 -9.59
N VAL A 303 -21.44 2.85 -9.01
CA VAL A 303 -20.95 3.42 -7.74
C VAL A 303 -20.90 2.37 -6.63
N VAL A 304 -21.95 1.55 -6.52
CA VAL A 304 -22.03 0.48 -5.52
C VAL A 304 -20.92 -0.56 -5.70
N SER A 305 -20.56 -0.87 -6.95
CA SER A 305 -19.50 -1.83 -7.25
C SER A 305 -18.14 -1.31 -6.83
N ILE A 306 -17.82 -0.05 -7.17
CA ILE A 306 -16.55 0.60 -6.78
C ILE A 306 -16.45 0.75 -5.27
N VAL A 307 -17.47 1.33 -4.63
CA VAL A 307 -17.48 1.55 -3.18
C VAL A 307 -17.41 0.20 -2.46
N GLY A 308 -18.20 -0.79 -2.89
CA GLY A 308 -18.19 -2.14 -2.33
C GLY A 308 -16.83 -2.83 -2.48
N PHE A 309 -16.21 -2.75 -3.66
CA PHE A 309 -14.90 -3.33 -3.92
C PHE A 309 -13.80 -2.65 -3.09
N HIS A 310 -13.83 -1.32 -2.97
CA HIS A 310 -12.87 -0.57 -2.13
C HIS A 310 -13.02 -0.92 -0.65
N LEU A 311 -14.26 -0.99 -0.14
CA LEU A 311 -14.55 -1.39 1.24
C LEU A 311 -14.13 -2.84 1.51
N LEU A 312 -14.36 -3.75 0.56
CA LEU A 312 -13.94 -5.14 0.65
C LEU A 312 -12.41 -5.24 0.70
N ASN A 313 -11.69 -4.53 -0.18
CA ASN A 313 -10.24 -4.50 -0.21
C ASN A 313 -9.65 -4.02 1.13
N LEU A 314 -10.14 -2.87 1.64
CA LEU A 314 -9.72 -2.35 2.93
C LEU A 314 -10.09 -3.29 4.09
N GLY A 315 -11.28 -3.90 4.04
CA GLY A 315 -11.76 -4.83 5.06
C GLY A 315 -10.92 -6.10 5.15
N LEU A 316 -10.64 -6.75 4.02
CA LEU A 316 -9.78 -7.95 3.98
C LEU A 316 -8.35 -7.65 4.44
N CYS A 317 -7.77 -6.54 3.99
CA CYS A 317 -6.43 -6.14 4.40
C CYS A 317 -6.38 -5.78 5.89
N SER A 318 -7.39 -5.06 6.40
CA SER A 318 -7.51 -4.75 7.83
C SER A 318 -7.62 -6.02 8.66
N TYR A 319 -8.43 -6.98 8.22
CA TYR A 319 -8.56 -8.27 8.90
C TYR A 319 -7.22 -9.02 9.00
N GLY A 320 -6.45 -9.08 7.91
CA GLY A 320 -5.11 -9.68 7.90
C GLY A 320 -4.15 -8.98 8.87
N ILE A 321 -4.15 -7.64 8.90
CA ILE A 321 -3.35 -6.84 9.83
C ILE A 321 -3.77 -7.08 11.29
N LEU A 322 -5.07 -7.14 11.57
CA LEU A 322 -5.57 -7.42 12.92
C LEU A 322 -5.14 -8.81 13.42
N GLN A 323 -5.10 -9.83 12.54
CA GLN A 323 -4.59 -11.15 12.92
C GLN A 323 -3.11 -11.08 13.31
N ALA A 324 -2.28 -10.41 12.52
CA ALA A 324 -0.87 -10.18 12.82
C ALA A 324 -0.68 -9.39 14.13
N LEU A 325 -1.56 -8.41 14.37
CA LEU A 325 -1.56 -7.56 15.57
C LEU A 325 -1.87 -8.37 16.83
N LYS A 326 -2.93 -9.19 16.82
CA LYS A 326 -3.28 -10.08 17.96
C LYS A 326 -2.11 -10.98 18.33
N ARG A 327 -1.45 -11.54 17.33
CA ARG A 327 -0.32 -12.46 17.52
C ARG A 327 0.90 -11.75 18.10
N SER A 328 1.27 -10.61 17.51
CA SER A 328 2.40 -9.79 17.95
C SER A 328 2.18 -9.18 19.34
N PHE A 329 0.92 -8.88 19.68
CA PHE A 329 0.54 -8.35 20.99
C PHE A 329 0.69 -9.42 22.09
N ARG A 330 0.21 -10.64 21.83
CA ARG A 330 0.29 -11.77 22.78
C ARG A 330 1.72 -12.24 23.00
N ASN A 331 2.46 -12.44 21.91
CA ASN A 331 3.82 -13.00 21.95
C ASN A 331 4.79 -12.10 21.16
N PRO A 332 5.51 -11.19 21.82
CA PRO A 332 6.44 -10.27 21.16
C PRO A 332 7.68 -10.94 20.52
N GLN A 333 7.91 -12.23 20.79
CA GLN A 333 9.01 -13.03 20.25
C GLN A 333 8.56 -13.99 19.13
N ALA A 334 7.24 -14.10 18.89
CA ALA A 334 6.73 -14.93 17.80
C ALA A 334 6.85 -14.19 16.45
N SER A 335 6.83 -14.93 15.34
CA SER A 335 6.75 -14.32 14.02
C SER A 335 5.45 -13.53 13.86
N ILE A 336 5.49 -12.45 13.07
CA ILE A 336 4.33 -11.56 12.86
C ILE A 336 3.20 -12.31 12.14
N ILE A 337 3.57 -13.10 11.12
CA ILE A 337 2.66 -13.86 10.25
C ILE A 337 3.07 -15.34 10.28
N SER A 338 2.09 -16.25 10.27
CA SER A 338 2.37 -17.68 10.24
C SER A 338 2.71 -18.12 8.81
N LYS A 339 3.35 -19.29 8.64
CA LYS A 339 3.65 -19.81 7.30
C LYS A 339 2.39 -19.97 6.45
N GLY A 340 1.33 -20.52 7.03
CA GLY A 340 0.03 -20.66 6.37
C GLY A 340 -0.59 -19.32 5.96
N GLN A 341 -0.56 -18.33 6.86
CA GLN A 341 -1.06 -16.98 6.55
C GLN A 341 -0.23 -16.30 5.46
N SER A 342 1.08 -16.59 5.37
CA SER A 342 1.92 -16.07 4.29
C SER A 342 1.46 -16.58 2.92
N TYR A 343 1.12 -17.86 2.78
CA TYR A 343 0.65 -18.42 1.51
C TYR A 343 -0.62 -17.72 1.03
N VAL A 344 -1.56 -17.49 1.94
CA VAL A 344 -2.81 -16.77 1.66
C VAL A 344 -2.54 -15.31 1.29
N LEU A 345 -1.64 -14.64 2.02
CA LEU A 345 -1.25 -13.26 1.72
C LEU A 345 -0.65 -13.15 0.32
N VAL A 346 0.28 -14.03 -0.04
CA VAL A 346 0.91 -14.01 -1.37
C VAL A 346 -0.10 -14.29 -2.47
N ALA A 347 -0.96 -15.30 -2.29
CA ALA A 347 -2.01 -15.61 -3.26
C ALA A 347 -2.98 -14.42 -3.44
N PHE A 348 -3.36 -13.75 -2.35
CA PHE A 348 -4.20 -12.55 -2.40
C PHE A 348 -3.51 -11.39 -3.13
N CYS A 349 -2.24 -11.11 -2.82
CA CYS A 349 -1.47 -10.09 -3.52
C CYS A 349 -1.37 -10.39 -5.02
N GLN A 350 -1.10 -11.64 -5.41
CA GLN A 350 -1.05 -12.02 -6.83
C GLN A 350 -2.41 -11.82 -7.51
N LEU A 351 -3.50 -12.26 -6.88
CA LEU A 351 -4.84 -12.10 -7.42
C LEU A 351 -5.16 -10.62 -7.66
N MET A 352 -4.87 -9.75 -6.69
CA MET A 352 -5.15 -8.32 -6.83
C MET A 352 -4.29 -7.69 -7.93
N MET A 353 -2.99 -7.95 -7.94
CA MET A 353 -2.07 -7.37 -8.92
C MET A 353 -2.43 -7.78 -10.35
N TRP A 354 -2.66 -9.09 -10.59
CA TRP A 354 -3.05 -9.58 -11.91
C TRP A 354 -4.44 -9.11 -12.35
N GLY A 355 -5.36 -8.91 -11.40
CA GLY A 355 -6.69 -8.40 -11.70
C GLY A 355 -6.67 -6.98 -12.26
N PHE A 356 -5.74 -6.11 -11.84
CA PHE A 356 -5.57 -4.77 -12.43
C PHE A 356 -4.75 -4.76 -13.72
N THR A 357 -3.88 -5.74 -13.95
CA THR A 357 -3.13 -5.81 -15.22
C THR A 357 -4.02 -6.26 -16.38
N LEU A 358 -5.02 -7.10 -16.12
CA LEU A 358 -5.89 -7.67 -17.15
C LEU A 358 -7.17 -6.83 -17.30
N GLN A 359 -7.11 -5.88 -18.24
CA GLN A 359 -8.19 -4.94 -18.56
C GLN A 359 -8.35 -4.85 -20.08
N SER A 360 -9.57 -4.85 -20.61
CA SER A 360 -9.85 -4.84 -22.06
C SER A 360 -9.66 -3.48 -22.73
N TRP A 361 -8.89 -2.58 -22.12
CA TRP A 361 -8.81 -1.21 -22.60
C TRP A 361 -8.23 -1.18 -24.02
N ASN A 362 -9.08 -0.79 -24.97
CA ASN A 362 -8.77 -0.51 -26.36
C ASN A 362 -8.48 -1.70 -27.29
N ASN A 363 -9.09 -2.88 -27.09
CA ASN A 363 -8.81 -4.09 -27.90
C ASN A 363 -7.30 -4.41 -27.99
N SER A 364 -6.53 -4.00 -26.98
CA SER A 364 -5.11 -4.27 -26.91
C SER A 364 -4.89 -5.78 -26.75
N ASN A 365 -3.92 -6.31 -27.47
CA ASN A 365 -3.57 -7.72 -27.34
C ASN A 365 -3.12 -8.00 -25.90
N PHE A 366 -3.38 -9.22 -25.42
CA PHE A 366 -2.95 -9.70 -24.11
C PHE A 366 -1.48 -9.29 -23.82
N TYR A 367 -0.61 -9.39 -24.84
CA TYR A 367 0.83 -9.06 -24.75
C TYR A 367 1.09 -7.59 -24.41
N GLU A 368 0.35 -6.67 -25.04
CA GLU A 368 0.49 -5.23 -24.84
C GLU A 368 0.02 -4.79 -23.44
N GLN A 369 -0.88 -5.56 -22.81
CA GLN A 369 -1.36 -5.30 -21.45
C GLN A 369 -0.36 -5.74 -20.38
N VAL A 370 0.25 -6.92 -20.56
CA VAL A 370 1.13 -7.51 -19.53
C VAL A 370 2.58 -7.05 -19.69
N GLY A 371 3.07 -6.88 -20.93
CA GLY A 371 4.44 -6.43 -21.23
C GLY A 371 4.93 -5.24 -20.38
N PRO A 372 4.25 -4.07 -20.40
CA PRO A 372 4.65 -2.91 -19.59
C PRO A 372 4.50 -3.13 -18.08
N ASN A 373 3.62 -4.04 -17.67
CA ASN A 373 3.34 -4.36 -16.28
C ASN A 373 4.33 -5.33 -15.64
N LEU A 374 5.06 -6.12 -16.44
CA LEU A 374 5.99 -7.13 -15.94
C LEU A 374 7.08 -6.56 -15.04
N VAL A 375 7.64 -5.40 -15.39
CA VAL A 375 8.69 -4.75 -14.59
C VAL A 375 8.13 -4.38 -13.20
N PHE A 376 6.93 -3.79 -13.16
CA PHE A 376 6.28 -3.44 -11.91
C PHE A 376 5.95 -4.70 -11.09
N LEU A 377 5.37 -5.73 -11.70
CA LEU A 377 5.09 -7.02 -11.05
C LEU A 377 6.37 -7.63 -10.46
N ALA A 378 7.48 -7.62 -11.20
CA ALA A 378 8.76 -8.14 -10.74
C ALA A 378 9.30 -7.37 -9.52
N ILE A 379 9.27 -6.02 -9.55
CA ILE A 379 9.70 -5.18 -8.43
C ILE A 379 8.86 -5.45 -7.18
N TYR A 380 7.53 -5.52 -7.32
CA TYR A 380 6.63 -5.82 -6.21
C TYR A 380 6.86 -7.21 -5.63
N ASN A 381 6.98 -8.22 -6.48
CA ASN A 381 7.22 -9.59 -6.07
C ASN A 381 8.56 -9.74 -5.35
N LEU A 382 9.60 -9.07 -5.83
CA LEU A 382 10.91 -9.03 -5.18
C LEU A 382 10.82 -8.38 -3.78
N GLY A 383 10.14 -7.23 -3.66
CA GLY A 383 9.93 -6.57 -2.38
C GLY A 383 9.12 -7.41 -1.38
N LEU A 384 8.07 -8.09 -1.87
CA LEU A 384 7.24 -9.00 -1.09
C LEU A 384 8.05 -10.21 -0.60
N LEU A 385 8.84 -10.84 -1.47
CA LEU A 385 9.63 -12.02 -1.13
C LEU A 385 10.74 -11.69 -0.12
N PHE A 386 11.44 -10.56 -0.29
CA PHE A 386 12.42 -10.12 0.71
C PHE A 386 11.78 -9.81 2.07
N SER A 387 10.60 -9.19 2.07
CA SER A 387 9.84 -8.95 3.30
C SER A 387 9.45 -10.27 3.98
N LEU A 388 9.03 -11.28 3.23
CA LEU A 388 8.70 -12.60 3.76
C LEU A 388 9.91 -13.37 4.29
N ILE A 389 11.07 -13.26 3.63
CA ILE A 389 12.33 -13.83 4.15
C ILE A 389 12.63 -13.21 5.52
N ALA A 390 12.49 -11.89 5.67
CA ALA A 390 12.73 -11.22 6.94
C ALA A 390 11.72 -11.59 8.05
N ILE A 391 10.45 -11.78 7.70
CA ILE A 391 9.36 -12.03 8.66
C ILE A 391 9.27 -13.51 9.07
N LEU A 392 9.46 -14.43 8.11
CA LEU A 392 9.22 -15.86 8.32
C LEU A 392 10.45 -16.61 8.83
N SER A 393 11.67 -16.11 8.59
CA SER A 393 12.90 -16.81 9.00
C SER A 393 13.07 -16.81 10.52
N PRO A 394 12.94 -17.96 11.19
CA PRO A 394 13.06 -18.03 12.65
C PRO A 394 14.49 -17.77 13.13
N HIS A 395 14.60 -17.26 14.36
CA HIS A 395 15.86 -17.11 15.05
C HIS A 395 16.42 -18.45 15.53
N ARG A 396 17.71 -18.46 15.88
CA ARG A 396 18.42 -19.66 16.36
C ARG A 396 17.70 -20.40 17.49
N GLN A 397 17.12 -19.70 18.45
CA GLN A 397 16.46 -20.33 19.60
C GLN A 397 15.26 -21.15 19.14
N ASP A 398 14.40 -20.59 18.28
CA ASP A 398 13.24 -21.31 17.75
C ASP A 398 13.64 -22.54 16.93
N VAL A 399 14.65 -22.40 16.06
CA VAL A 399 15.14 -23.53 15.26
C VAL A 399 15.78 -24.60 16.14
N GLN A 400 16.48 -24.20 17.20
CA GLN A 400 17.08 -25.12 18.18
C GLN A 400 16.01 -25.87 18.96
N ASP A 401 14.96 -25.18 19.42
CA ASP A 401 13.81 -25.80 20.07
C ASP A 401 13.12 -26.80 19.14
N TRP A 402 12.85 -26.40 17.90
CA TRP A 402 12.26 -27.28 16.90
C TRP A 402 13.13 -28.52 16.65
N ALA A 403 14.43 -28.34 16.45
CA ALA A 403 15.35 -29.44 16.19
C ALA A 403 15.43 -30.45 17.36
N ARG A 404 15.30 -29.98 18.61
CA ARG A 404 15.29 -30.83 19.82
C ARG A 404 13.96 -31.53 20.05
N TYR A 405 12.86 -30.78 19.97
CA TYR A 405 11.54 -31.23 20.44
C TYR A 405 10.66 -31.85 19.35
N ARG A 406 11.05 -31.77 18.06
CA ARG A 406 10.29 -32.40 16.95
C ARG A 406 10.05 -33.91 17.13
N HIS A 407 10.87 -34.58 17.92
CA HIS A 407 10.75 -36.01 18.20
C HIS A 407 9.84 -36.34 19.39
N GLN A 408 9.47 -35.34 20.20
CA GLN A 408 8.68 -35.48 21.43
C GLN A 408 7.21 -35.09 21.26
N GLU A 409 6.84 -34.37 20.19
CA GLU A 409 5.42 -34.10 19.90
C GLU A 409 4.71 -35.40 19.47
N VAL A 410 3.94 -35.94 20.42
CA VAL A 410 3.20 -37.20 20.40
C VAL A 410 2.29 -37.36 19.16
N SER A 411 2.84 -37.95 18.08
CA SER A 411 2.29 -39.14 17.41
C SER A 411 3.32 -39.63 16.37
N SER A 412 3.55 -40.94 16.32
CA SER A 412 4.56 -41.61 15.48
C SER A 412 4.34 -41.50 13.95
N ARG A 413 3.45 -40.59 13.49
CA ARG A 413 3.06 -40.42 12.08
C ARG A 413 3.16 -39.00 11.54
N LYS A 414 3.63 -37.99 12.31
CA LYS A 414 3.85 -36.65 11.75
C LYS A 414 5.12 -36.63 10.89
N SER A 415 4.96 -36.28 9.60
CA SER A 415 6.08 -36.18 8.65
C SER A 415 6.84 -34.87 8.82
N VAL A 416 8.17 -34.94 8.70
CA VAL A 416 9.06 -33.75 8.75
C VAL A 416 8.63 -32.68 7.73
N TRP A 417 8.12 -33.10 6.57
CA TRP A 417 7.59 -32.22 5.54
C TRP A 417 6.40 -31.38 6.02
N ARG A 418 5.47 -31.98 6.78
CA ARG A 418 4.33 -31.25 7.34
C ARG A 418 4.81 -30.16 8.31
N ASP A 419 5.84 -30.44 9.10
CA ASP A 419 6.42 -29.47 10.02
C ASP A 419 7.17 -28.35 9.28
N LEU A 420 7.86 -28.64 8.17
CA LEU A 420 8.53 -27.58 7.39
C LEU A 420 7.53 -26.61 6.74
N ILE A 421 6.39 -27.13 6.29
CA ILE A 421 5.33 -26.35 5.63
C ILE A 421 4.54 -25.51 6.65
N TRP A 422 4.20 -26.08 7.82
CA TRP A 422 3.25 -25.47 8.75
C TRP A 422 3.86 -24.98 10.07
N ALA A 423 4.89 -25.65 10.58
CA ALA A 423 5.45 -25.30 11.89
C ALA A 423 6.26 -24.01 11.82
N GLU A 424 6.00 -23.09 12.75
CA GLU A 424 6.57 -21.74 12.73
C GLU A 424 8.04 -21.71 13.14
N LYS A 425 8.43 -22.60 14.07
CA LYS A 425 9.81 -22.72 14.57
C LYS A 425 10.75 -23.45 13.61
N SER A 426 10.21 -24.13 12.59
CA SER A 426 11.02 -24.87 11.61
C SER A 426 11.64 -23.91 10.58
N PRO A 427 12.78 -24.26 9.97
CA PRO A 427 13.45 -23.42 8.98
C PRO A 427 12.48 -22.91 7.90
N ALA A 428 12.59 -21.64 7.51
CA ALA A 428 11.60 -20.99 6.63
C ALA A 428 11.73 -21.37 5.14
N LEU A 429 12.77 -22.11 4.77
CA LEU A 429 13.13 -22.37 3.37
C LEU A 429 11.97 -22.95 2.53
N VAL A 430 11.26 -23.97 3.05
CA VAL A 430 10.14 -24.58 2.34
C VAL A 430 8.95 -23.63 2.23
N ALA A 431 8.72 -22.80 3.25
CA ALA A 431 7.66 -21.79 3.20
C ALA A 431 7.95 -20.73 2.15
N ILE A 432 9.21 -20.30 2.05
CA ILE A 432 9.65 -19.35 1.03
C ILE A 432 9.53 -19.98 -0.36
N ALA A 433 9.89 -21.25 -0.53
CA ALA A 433 9.71 -21.98 -1.79
C ALA A 433 8.24 -22.05 -2.22
N ILE A 434 7.31 -22.29 -1.30
CA ILE A 434 5.87 -22.31 -1.60
C ILE A 434 5.38 -20.92 -2.00
N ASN A 435 5.74 -19.88 -1.25
CA ASN A 435 5.39 -18.50 -1.61
C ASN A 435 5.95 -18.11 -2.98
N LEU A 436 7.19 -18.49 -3.27
CA LEU A 436 7.84 -18.28 -4.55
C LEU A 436 7.12 -19.01 -5.69
N ALA A 437 6.69 -20.26 -5.46
CA ALA A 437 5.88 -20.99 -6.43
C ALA A 437 4.57 -20.24 -6.75
N ILE A 438 3.84 -19.78 -5.72
CA ILE A 438 2.60 -19.00 -5.89
C ILE A 438 2.83 -17.74 -6.74
N VAL A 439 3.94 -17.01 -6.49
CA VAL A 439 4.32 -15.82 -7.27
C VAL A 439 4.60 -16.16 -8.74
N THR A 440 5.28 -17.27 -8.99
CA THR A 440 5.74 -17.62 -10.35
C THR A 440 4.68 -18.29 -11.22
N ILE A 441 3.66 -18.93 -10.63
CA ILE A 441 2.60 -19.64 -11.40
C ILE A 441 1.92 -18.72 -12.43
N PRO A 442 1.40 -17.53 -12.07
CA PRO A 442 0.77 -16.65 -13.05
C PRO A 442 1.71 -16.23 -14.19
N LEU A 443 2.99 -15.96 -13.88
CA LEU A 443 4.00 -15.60 -14.87
C LEU A 443 4.29 -16.76 -15.83
N VAL A 444 4.41 -17.98 -15.32
CA VAL A 444 4.65 -19.17 -16.16
C VAL A 444 3.44 -19.46 -17.05
N VAL A 445 2.22 -19.34 -16.52
CA VAL A 445 0.98 -19.50 -17.29
C VAL A 445 0.92 -18.47 -18.41
N TRP A 446 1.21 -17.20 -18.09
CA TRP A 446 1.31 -16.11 -19.06
C TRP A 446 2.29 -16.43 -20.19
N ILE A 447 3.55 -16.74 -19.87
CA ILE A 447 4.61 -17.05 -20.85
C ILE A 447 4.20 -18.23 -21.74
N SER A 448 3.56 -19.25 -21.15
CA SER A 448 3.11 -20.43 -21.88
C SER A 448 1.99 -20.08 -22.86
N ILE A 449 1.02 -19.28 -22.44
CA ILE A 449 -0.10 -18.85 -23.28
C ILE A 449 0.40 -18.00 -24.45
N THR A 450 1.26 -17.00 -24.21
CA THR A 450 1.77 -16.16 -25.29
C THR A 450 2.57 -16.95 -26.31
N SER A 451 3.38 -17.92 -25.86
CA SER A 451 4.17 -18.76 -26.75
C SER A 451 3.36 -19.59 -27.74
N VAL A 452 2.09 -19.89 -27.41
CA VAL A 452 1.16 -20.63 -28.26
C VAL A 452 0.53 -19.74 -29.33
N PHE A 453 0.47 -18.43 -29.10
CA PHE A 453 -0.15 -17.45 -30.00
C PHE A 453 0.87 -16.67 -30.86
N ASP A 454 2.17 -16.88 -30.66
CA ASP A 454 3.25 -16.07 -31.26
C ASP A 454 3.81 -16.69 -32.56
N THR A 455 2.93 -17.10 -33.49
CA THR A 455 3.42 -17.60 -34.79
C THR A 455 3.53 -16.55 -35.89
N ASP A 456 2.94 -15.35 -35.83
CA ASP A 456 2.80 -14.55 -37.07
C ASP A 456 2.87 -13.01 -37.00
N TYR A 457 3.43 -12.34 -35.97
CA TYR A 457 3.50 -10.86 -36.00
C TYR A 457 4.86 -10.25 -35.62
N SER A 458 5.85 -10.47 -36.49
CA SER A 458 7.13 -9.73 -36.51
C SER A 458 7.18 -8.81 -37.75
N GLN A 459 6.39 -7.73 -37.75
CA GLN A 459 6.66 -6.59 -38.63
C GLN A 459 7.63 -5.65 -37.91
N ASN A 460 8.92 -5.95 -38.03
CA ASN A 460 10.06 -5.03 -38.09
C ASN A 460 11.31 -5.84 -37.79
N GLY A 461 12.26 -5.90 -38.73
CA GLY A 461 13.47 -6.72 -38.69
C GLY A 461 14.49 -6.29 -37.63
N ALA A 462 14.11 -6.42 -36.36
CA ALA A 462 15.03 -6.64 -35.26
C ALA A 462 14.99 -8.13 -34.94
N ASP A 463 16.18 -8.73 -34.89
CA ASP A 463 16.44 -10.15 -34.66
C ASP A 463 16.11 -10.53 -33.19
N ASP A 464 14.87 -10.29 -32.76
CA ASP A 464 14.41 -10.44 -31.38
C ASP A 464 14.12 -11.91 -31.07
N ASN A 465 15.23 -12.66 -30.95
CA ASN A 465 15.31 -14.01 -30.41
C ASN A 465 15.02 -14.06 -28.89
N PHE A 466 13.96 -13.37 -28.43
CA PHE A 466 13.42 -13.55 -27.08
C PHE A 466 12.41 -14.69 -27.07
N ASN A 467 12.90 -15.89 -27.38
CA ASN A 467 12.11 -17.10 -27.40
C ASN A 467 11.54 -17.38 -25.99
N SER A 468 10.31 -17.89 -25.92
CA SER A 468 9.61 -18.36 -24.71
C SER A 468 10.49 -19.23 -23.80
N LEU A 469 11.40 -20.02 -24.38
CA LEU A 469 12.38 -20.81 -23.64
C LEU A 469 13.36 -19.95 -22.81
N LYS A 470 13.84 -18.82 -23.37
CA LYS A 470 14.69 -17.87 -22.64
C LYS A 470 13.91 -17.19 -21.52
N SER A 471 12.64 -16.86 -21.73
CA SER A 471 11.78 -16.29 -20.69
C SER A 471 11.57 -17.27 -19.53
N LEU A 472 11.30 -18.55 -19.82
CA LEU A 472 11.21 -19.60 -18.80
C LEU A 472 12.53 -19.80 -18.04
N SER A 473 13.67 -19.71 -18.75
CA SER A 473 14.98 -19.77 -18.12
C SER A 473 15.24 -18.59 -17.18
N ALA A 474 14.70 -17.40 -17.49
CA ALA A 474 14.76 -16.23 -16.62
C ALA A 474 14.06 -16.50 -15.28
N VAL A 475 12.85 -17.08 -15.37
CA VAL A 475 12.07 -17.45 -14.19
C VAL A 475 12.83 -18.49 -13.36
N ALA A 476 13.39 -19.53 -13.98
CA ALA A 476 14.16 -20.56 -13.29
C ALA A 476 15.39 -20.00 -12.56
N LEU A 477 16.17 -19.12 -13.20
CA LEU A 477 17.30 -18.43 -12.58
C LEU A 477 16.83 -17.56 -11.40
N SER A 478 15.76 -16.78 -11.58
CA SER A 478 15.20 -15.93 -10.51
C SER A 478 14.76 -16.73 -9.28
N ILE A 479 14.13 -17.90 -9.49
CA ILE A 479 13.72 -18.81 -8.43
C ILE A 479 14.94 -19.25 -7.62
N SER A 480 15.99 -19.69 -8.32
CA SER A 480 17.18 -20.21 -7.67
C SER A 480 17.94 -19.14 -6.87
N ILE A 481 18.04 -17.91 -7.40
CA ILE A 481 18.67 -16.77 -6.70
C ILE A 481 17.92 -16.43 -5.41
N ILE A 482 16.58 -16.33 -5.46
CA ILE A 482 15.77 -16.02 -4.28
C ILE A 482 15.90 -17.13 -3.22
N MET A 483 15.97 -18.39 -3.66
CA MET A 483 16.22 -19.52 -2.75
C MET A 483 17.61 -19.47 -2.12
N ILE A 484 18.66 -19.07 -2.86
CA ILE A 484 20.00 -18.83 -2.32
C ILE A 484 19.92 -17.74 -1.24
N TYR A 485 19.25 -16.61 -1.50
CA TYR A 485 19.10 -15.52 -0.54
C TYR A 485 18.35 -15.96 0.73
N ALA A 486 17.29 -16.75 0.58
CA ALA A 486 16.58 -17.36 1.71
C ALA A 486 17.48 -18.26 2.56
N THR A 487 18.32 -19.10 1.94
CA THR A 487 19.26 -19.96 2.68
C THR A 487 20.34 -19.17 3.42
N ILE A 488 20.92 -18.15 2.78
CA ILE A 488 21.92 -17.26 3.37
C ILE A 488 21.31 -16.52 4.57
N ALA A 489 20.11 -15.97 4.41
CA ALA A 489 19.38 -15.30 5.48
C ALA A 489 19.21 -16.22 6.71
N GLN A 490 18.72 -17.44 6.47
CA GLN A 490 18.49 -18.42 7.52
C GLN A 490 19.80 -18.83 8.22
N LEU A 491 20.89 -19.05 7.47
CA LEU A 491 22.20 -19.37 8.03
C LEU A 491 22.74 -18.26 8.93
N ILE A 492 22.61 -16.99 8.53
CA ILE A 492 23.05 -15.84 9.34
C ILE A 492 22.24 -15.75 10.63
N LEU A 493 20.93 -16.00 10.58
CA LEU A 493 20.07 -15.99 11.77
C LEU A 493 20.40 -17.10 12.78
N LEU A 494 21.04 -18.19 12.32
CA LEU A 494 21.57 -19.27 13.16
C LEU A 494 22.92 -18.95 13.81
N LEU A 495 23.66 -17.94 13.35
CA LEU A 495 24.96 -17.55 13.92
C LEU A 495 24.81 -17.09 15.38
N LYS A 496 25.88 -17.20 16.18
CA LYS A 496 25.90 -16.79 17.59
C LYS A 496 26.28 -15.31 17.78
N THR A 497 25.78 -14.41 16.93
CA THR A 497 26.10 -12.97 17.01
C THR A 497 24.96 -12.17 17.66
N PRO A 498 25.24 -11.01 18.29
CA PRO A 498 24.18 -10.05 18.63
C PRO A 498 23.63 -9.39 17.36
N LYS A 499 22.37 -8.93 17.40
CA LYS A 499 21.70 -8.18 16.30
C LYS A 499 21.71 -8.91 14.93
N ARG A 500 21.45 -10.21 14.92
CA ARG A 500 21.54 -11.09 13.74
C ARG A 500 20.66 -10.65 12.58
N SER A 501 19.48 -10.09 12.85
CA SER A 501 18.58 -9.57 11.82
C SER A 501 19.24 -8.45 11.03
N PHE A 502 20.03 -7.59 11.68
CA PHE A 502 20.75 -6.52 11.01
C PHE A 502 21.85 -7.07 10.09
N TRP A 503 22.62 -8.06 10.56
CA TRP A 503 23.60 -8.75 9.73
C TRP A 503 22.96 -9.48 8.55
N ALA A 504 21.81 -10.13 8.75
CA ALA A 504 21.10 -10.80 7.67
C ALA A 504 20.64 -9.79 6.60
N ILE A 505 20.00 -8.68 7.00
CA ILE A 505 19.57 -7.62 6.10
C ILE A 505 20.77 -7.01 5.36
N GLY A 506 21.83 -6.67 6.08
CA GLY A 506 23.05 -6.09 5.51
C GLY A 506 23.71 -7.01 4.48
N THR A 507 23.86 -8.30 4.79
CA THR A 507 24.46 -9.27 3.86
C THR A 507 23.57 -9.52 2.65
N ILE A 508 22.25 -9.71 2.82
CA ILE A 508 21.34 -9.90 1.68
C ILE A 508 21.37 -8.67 0.77
N GLY A 509 21.30 -7.45 1.35
CA GLY A 509 21.40 -6.20 0.61
C GLY A 509 22.73 -6.09 -0.14
N THR A 510 23.83 -6.41 0.52
CA THR A 510 25.17 -6.40 -0.11
C THR A 510 25.23 -7.38 -1.28
N VAL A 511 24.80 -8.63 -1.10
CA VAL A 511 24.85 -9.64 -2.16
C VAL A 511 23.88 -9.31 -3.32
N THR A 512 22.81 -8.57 -3.06
CA THR A 512 21.79 -8.18 -4.05
C THR A 512 22.24 -6.97 -4.89
N PHE A 513 22.89 -5.97 -4.28
CA PHE A 513 23.19 -4.70 -4.97
C PHE A 513 24.66 -4.51 -5.32
N LEU A 514 25.59 -5.06 -4.54
CA LEU A 514 27.03 -4.86 -4.76
C LEU A 514 27.52 -5.45 -6.09
N PRO A 515 27.14 -6.68 -6.50
CA PRO A 515 27.61 -7.24 -7.76
C PRO A 515 27.23 -6.39 -9.00
N PRO A 516 25.96 -6.00 -9.23
CA PRO A 516 25.61 -5.17 -10.37
C PRO A 516 26.26 -3.78 -10.30
N MET A 517 26.38 -3.16 -9.12
CA MET A 517 27.05 -1.86 -8.98
C MET A 517 28.53 -1.92 -9.38
N ILE A 518 29.26 -2.98 -8.99
CA ILE A 518 30.66 -3.15 -9.38
C ILE A 518 30.78 -3.34 -10.90
N LEU A 519 29.92 -4.17 -11.51
CA LEU A 519 29.95 -4.40 -12.95
C LEU A 519 29.68 -3.11 -13.74
N GLU A 520 28.71 -2.32 -13.30
CA GLU A 520 28.36 -1.05 -13.91
C GLU A 520 29.47 -0.01 -13.73
N PHE A 521 30.04 0.11 -12.53
CA PHE A 521 31.16 1.02 -12.26
C PHE A 521 32.42 0.67 -13.06
N LEU A 522 32.69 -0.62 -13.29
CA LEU A 522 33.81 -1.10 -14.10
C LEU A 522 33.53 -1.01 -15.63
N GLY A 523 32.36 -0.52 -16.05
CA GLY A 523 31.98 -0.41 -17.46
C GLY A 523 31.76 -1.75 -18.16
N ILE A 524 31.56 -2.84 -17.40
CA ILE A 524 31.26 -4.17 -17.92
C ILE A 524 29.77 -4.22 -18.26
N SER A 525 29.41 -3.84 -19.48
CA SER A 525 28.02 -3.84 -19.95
C SER A 525 27.48 -5.25 -20.28
N ALA A 526 26.20 -5.50 -20.00
CA ALA A 526 25.54 -6.78 -20.23
C ALA A 526 25.58 -7.28 -21.69
N TRP A 527 25.56 -6.36 -22.66
CA TRP A 527 25.63 -6.73 -24.09
C TRP A 527 27.04 -7.17 -24.54
N LYS A 528 28.12 -6.73 -23.87
CA LYS A 528 29.51 -7.09 -24.22
C LYS A 528 29.97 -8.35 -23.47
N HIS A 529 29.57 -8.47 -22.21
CA HIS A 529 30.00 -9.55 -21.33
C HIS A 529 28.81 -10.21 -20.61
N PRO A 530 27.91 -10.89 -21.36
CA PRO A 530 26.66 -11.40 -20.82
C PRO A 530 26.86 -12.52 -19.80
N THR A 531 27.95 -13.30 -19.92
CA THR A 531 28.26 -14.40 -19.00
C THR A 531 28.39 -13.95 -17.55
N VAL A 532 29.04 -12.81 -17.30
CA VAL A 532 29.26 -12.29 -15.93
C VAL A 532 27.96 -11.78 -15.32
N TRP A 533 27.10 -11.18 -16.15
CA TRP A 533 25.80 -10.67 -15.72
C TRP A 533 24.78 -11.77 -15.39
N LEU A 534 24.89 -12.96 -15.99
CA LEU A 534 24.08 -14.13 -15.61
C LEU A 534 24.33 -14.61 -14.17
N PHE A 535 25.52 -14.33 -13.61
CA PHE A 535 25.85 -14.62 -12.21
C PHE A 535 25.52 -13.46 -11.25
N SER A 536 25.06 -12.33 -11.78
CA SER A 536 24.60 -11.20 -10.97
C SER A 536 23.16 -11.39 -10.48
N THR A 537 22.68 -10.47 -9.66
CA THR A 537 21.30 -10.43 -9.16
C THR A 537 20.25 -10.16 -10.24
N PHE A 538 20.67 -9.62 -11.39
CA PHE A 538 19.78 -9.28 -12.51
C PHE A 538 20.13 -10.09 -13.77
N PRO A 539 20.00 -11.44 -13.73
CA PRO A 539 20.37 -12.30 -14.86
C PRO A 539 19.56 -12.00 -16.12
N TRP A 540 18.34 -11.46 -15.98
CA TRP A 540 17.46 -11.12 -17.10
C TRP A 540 18.08 -10.16 -18.11
N SER A 541 18.93 -9.23 -17.65
CA SER A 541 19.60 -8.24 -18.49
C SER A 541 20.57 -8.86 -19.52
N ALA A 542 21.08 -10.05 -19.23
CA ALA A 542 22.05 -10.76 -20.07
C ALA A 542 21.43 -11.89 -20.92
N LEU A 543 20.18 -12.27 -20.65
CA LEU A 543 19.55 -13.42 -21.33
C LEU A 543 19.36 -13.21 -22.82
N GLN A 544 19.08 -11.97 -23.25
CA GLN A 544 18.91 -11.66 -24.68
C GLN A 544 20.20 -11.97 -25.46
N TYR A 545 21.36 -11.66 -24.87
CA TYR A 545 22.69 -11.75 -25.48
C TYR A 545 23.43 -13.06 -25.17
N SER A 546 22.83 -13.96 -24.39
CA SER A 546 23.46 -15.23 -23.95
C SER A 546 23.00 -16.42 -24.78
N GLY A 547 23.94 -17.33 -25.09
CA GLY A 547 23.62 -18.63 -25.68
C GLY A 547 22.99 -19.59 -24.67
N ALA A 548 22.14 -20.52 -25.12
CA ALA A 548 21.43 -21.46 -24.26
C ALA A 548 22.37 -22.29 -23.34
N THR A 549 23.55 -22.66 -23.83
CA THR A 549 24.58 -23.38 -23.06
C THR A 549 25.08 -22.57 -21.87
N THR A 550 25.34 -21.26 -22.06
CA THR A 550 25.80 -20.36 -20.99
C THR A 550 24.73 -20.16 -19.92
N ILE A 551 23.46 -20.06 -20.33
CA ILE A 551 22.30 -19.95 -19.43
C ILE A 551 22.17 -21.24 -18.59
N PHE A 552 22.27 -22.41 -19.24
CA PHE A 552 22.21 -23.69 -18.56
C PHE A 552 23.36 -23.88 -17.55
N MET A 553 24.59 -23.48 -17.92
CA MET A 553 25.74 -23.53 -17.02
C MET A 553 25.58 -22.60 -15.82
N ALA A 554 25.05 -21.39 -16.03
CA ALA A 554 24.73 -20.47 -14.94
C ALA A 554 23.67 -21.06 -13.98
N PHE A 555 22.63 -21.70 -14.53
CA PHE A 555 21.61 -22.38 -13.74
C PHE A 555 22.19 -23.54 -12.92
N LEU A 556 23.01 -24.41 -13.54
CA LEU A 556 23.68 -25.50 -12.82
C LEU A 556 24.59 -24.99 -11.69
N ALA A 557 25.30 -23.90 -11.91
CA ALA A 557 26.12 -23.27 -10.88
C ALA A 557 25.27 -22.69 -9.73
N GLN A 558 24.13 -22.07 -10.02
CA GLN A 558 23.20 -21.60 -8.98
C GLN A 558 22.63 -22.79 -8.18
N LEU A 559 22.26 -23.88 -8.84
CA LEU A 559 21.81 -25.11 -8.18
C LEU A 559 22.88 -25.75 -7.30
N SER A 560 24.14 -25.77 -7.74
CA SER A 560 25.25 -26.33 -6.95
C SER A 560 25.49 -25.51 -5.69
N VAL A 561 25.50 -24.17 -5.79
CA VAL A 561 25.60 -23.25 -4.64
C VAL A 561 24.43 -23.47 -3.68
N LEU A 562 23.20 -23.52 -4.20
CA LEU A 562 22.00 -23.77 -3.40
C LEU A 562 22.07 -25.13 -2.67
N GLY A 563 22.55 -26.17 -3.35
CA GLY A 563 22.76 -27.50 -2.78
C GLY A 563 23.77 -27.49 -1.62
N LEU A 564 24.92 -26.83 -1.80
CA LEU A 564 25.95 -26.69 -0.77
C LEU A 564 25.44 -25.91 0.45
N LEU A 565 24.73 -24.80 0.24
CA LEU A 565 24.16 -23.99 1.31
C LEU A 565 23.09 -24.77 2.10
N ASN A 566 22.24 -25.52 1.41
CA ASN A 566 21.24 -26.39 2.05
C ASN A 566 21.86 -27.52 2.84
N PHE A 567 22.95 -28.12 2.34
CA PHE A 567 23.72 -29.10 3.09
C PHE A 567 24.29 -28.48 4.38
N GLN A 568 24.88 -27.29 4.30
CA GLN A 568 25.42 -26.56 5.45
C GLN A 568 24.32 -26.20 6.46
N LEU A 569 23.16 -25.73 5.98
CA LEU A 569 21.99 -25.42 6.82
C LEU A 569 21.52 -26.66 7.56
N THR A 570 21.35 -27.78 6.86
CA THR A 570 20.91 -29.05 7.44
C THR A 570 21.88 -29.54 8.51
N LYS A 571 23.20 -29.44 8.23
CA LYS A 571 24.25 -29.77 9.20
C LYS A 571 24.15 -28.90 10.45
N GLN A 572 24.00 -27.58 10.30
CA GLN A 572 23.89 -26.67 11.46
C GLN A 572 22.62 -26.89 12.28
N VAL A 573 21.48 -27.12 11.62
CA VAL A 573 20.21 -27.42 12.31
C VAL A 573 20.32 -28.73 13.10
N ARG A 574 20.94 -29.77 12.52
CA ARG A 574 21.18 -31.04 13.21
C ARG A 574 22.09 -30.85 14.44
N LEU A 575 23.17 -30.11 14.31
CA LEU A 575 24.08 -29.80 15.42
C LEU A 575 23.40 -28.98 16.53
N ALA A 576 22.56 -28.01 16.17
CA ALA A 576 21.81 -27.22 17.15
C ALA A 576 20.82 -28.08 17.95
N GLY A 577 20.27 -29.13 17.32
CA GLY A 577 19.36 -30.09 17.95
C GLY A 577 20.01 -31.11 18.88
N GLU A 578 21.34 -31.21 18.94
CA GLU A 578 22.02 -32.20 19.80
C GLU A 578 21.88 -31.82 21.29
N SER A 579 21.67 -32.84 22.14
CA SER A 579 21.69 -32.66 23.60
C SER A 579 23.11 -32.41 24.08
N ALA A 580 23.25 -31.69 25.20
CA ALA A 580 24.57 -31.47 25.82
C ALA A 580 25.26 -32.80 26.15
N THR A 581 24.51 -33.82 26.58
CA THR A 581 25.01 -35.17 26.82
C THR A 581 25.55 -35.84 25.56
N LYS A 582 24.87 -35.68 24.42
CA LYS A 582 25.32 -36.23 23.14
C LYS A 582 26.55 -35.52 22.59
N ALA A 583 26.64 -34.21 22.78
CA ALA A 583 27.84 -33.43 22.42
C ALA A 583 29.06 -33.86 23.25
N LEU A 584 28.87 -34.02 24.58
CA LEU A 584 29.91 -34.51 25.50
C LEU A 584 30.36 -35.93 25.16
N LEU A 585 29.44 -36.86 24.89
CA LEU A 585 29.75 -38.23 24.48
C LEU A 585 30.43 -38.32 23.10
N ALA A 586 30.21 -37.33 22.23
CA ALA A 586 30.87 -37.23 20.93
C ALA A 586 32.23 -36.51 20.97
N GLY A 587 32.71 -36.09 22.15
CA GLY A 587 33.99 -35.42 22.32
C GLY A 587 34.06 -34.03 21.66
N ARG A 588 32.94 -33.29 21.61
CA ARG A 588 32.84 -31.96 20.99
C ARG A 588 32.52 -30.84 21.97
#